data_AF-A0AAN6P3Y1-F1
#
_entry.id   AF-A0AAN6P3Y1-F1
#
_cell.length_a   1.000
_cell.length_b   1.000
_cell.length_c   1.000
_cell.angle_alpha   90.00
_cell.angle_beta   90.00
_cell.angle_gamma   90.00
#
_symmetry.space_group_name_H-M   'P 1'
#
loop_
_entity.id
_entity.type
_entity.pdbx_description
1 polymer ?
#
loop_
_entity_poly.entity_id
_entity_poly.type
_entity_poly.pdbx_seq_one_letter_code
_entity_poly.pdbx_strand_id
1 'polypeptide(L)'
;MSTLYKQVSPERRAPCSPRLPPPIGPAQAPAPSPGPDPTRAPIANLHPSILFRKNTAFLGAVFVGAFAFEVAYDNGMDKVWDKINKGRQWKDIRHKYVEAEE
;
A
#
# COMPACT_ATOMS: atom_id res chain seq x y z
N MET A 1 -43.14 -3.59 -18.23
CA MET A 1 -42.82 -2.30 -17.57
C MET A 1 -41.75 -1.63 -18.41
N SER A 2 -42.24 -0.85 -19.39
CA SER A 2 -41.47 -0.24 -20.48
C SER A 2 -40.57 0.90 -20.00
N THR A 3 -39.32 0.86 -20.46
CA THR A 3 -38.64 1.96 -21.16
C THR A 3 -39.29 3.35 -21.06
N LEU A 4 -38.93 4.11 -20.02
CA LEU A 4 -39.21 5.54 -19.92
C LEU A 4 -38.02 6.27 -19.30
N TYR A 5 -37.00 6.56 -20.12
CA TYR A 5 -36.22 7.79 -19.94
C TYR A 5 -35.68 8.29 -21.27
N LYS A 6 -36.59 8.78 -22.11
CA LYS A 6 -36.27 9.81 -23.09
C LYS A 6 -36.38 11.15 -22.35
N GLN A 7 -35.25 11.71 -21.92
CA GLN A 7 -35.13 13.14 -21.68
C GLN A 7 -34.00 13.67 -22.54
N VAL A 8 -34.39 14.00 -23.77
CA VAL A 8 -33.72 15.00 -24.59
C VAL A 8 -33.75 16.31 -23.80
N SER A 9 -32.60 16.81 -23.39
CA SER A 9 -32.41 18.25 -23.20
C SER A 9 -31.37 18.70 -24.21
N PRO A 10 -31.78 19.43 -25.26
CA PRO A 10 -30.84 20.02 -26.20
C PRO A 10 -30.12 21.18 -25.50
N GLU A 11 -28.85 21.35 -25.83
CA GLU A 11 -28.06 22.54 -25.50
C GLU A 11 -28.89 23.83 -25.62
N ARG A 12 -29.13 24.49 -24.49
CA ARG A 12 -29.25 25.95 -24.50
C ARG A 12 -27.93 26.52 -24.03
N ARG A 13 -26.94 26.53 -24.94
CA ARG A 13 -25.83 27.49 -24.83
C ARG A 13 -26.46 28.86 -24.81
N ALA A 14 -26.40 29.54 -23.67
CA ALA A 14 -26.67 30.97 -23.63
C ALA A 14 -25.80 31.67 -24.69
N PRO A 15 -26.29 32.74 -25.34
CA PRO A 15 -25.40 33.57 -26.13
C PRO A 15 -24.27 34.04 -25.20
N CYS A 16 -23.03 33.73 -25.56
CA CYS A 16 -21.86 34.29 -24.90
C CYS A 16 -21.97 35.82 -25.02
N SER A 17 -22.39 36.49 -23.95
CA SER A 17 -22.27 37.94 -23.87
C SER A 17 -20.80 38.32 -24.09
N PRO A 18 -20.50 39.30 -24.96
CA PRO A 18 -19.14 39.81 -25.09
C PRO A 18 -18.72 40.37 -23.73
N ARG A 19 -17.77 39.71 -23.08
CA ARG A 19 -17.13 40.25 -21.88
C ARG A 19 -16.31 41.45 -22.36
N LEU A 20 -16.79 42.67 -22.11
CA LEU A 20 -16.01 43.88 -22.32
C LEU A 20 -14.69 43.75 -21.54
N PRO A 21 -13.53 44.08 -22.15
CA PRO A 21 -12.29 44.13 -21.40
C PRO A 21 -12.43 45.17 -20.28
N PRO A 22 -11.85 44.92 -19.09
CA PRO A 22 -11.80 45.94 -18.05
C PRO A 22 -11.10 47.20 -18.61
N PRO A 23 -11.47 48.42 -18.15
CA PRO A 23 -10.75 49.62 -18.53
C PRO A 23 -9.27 49.43 -18.20
N ILE A 24 -8.41 49.63 -19.20
CA ILE A 24 -6.95 49.61 -19.05
C ILE A 24 -6.60 50.84 -18.20
N GLY A 25 -6.64 50.68 -16.88
CA GLY A 25 -5.99 51.61 -15.96
C GLY A 25 -4.48 51.69 -16.28
N PRO A 26 -3.77 52.72 -15.79
CA PRO A 26 -2.33 52.82 -16.02
C PRO A 26 -1.68 51.48 -15.65
N ALA A 27 -0.84 50.97 -16.55
CA ALA A 27 -0.14 49.71 -16.39
C ALA A 27 0.42 49.62 -14.97
N GLN A 28 -0.20 48.78 -14.15
CA GLN A 28 0.25 48.57 -12.78
C GLN A 28 1.66 48.01 -12.91
N ALA A 29 2.66 48.78 -12.43
CA ALA A 29 4.05 48.37 -12.48
C ALA A 29 4.16 46.93 -11.95
N PRO A 30 4.98 46.05 -12.57
CA PRO A 30 5.15 44.70 -12.06
C PRO A 30 5.55 44.81 -10.59
N ALA A 31 4.74 44.22 -9.71
CA ALA A 31 5.05 44.18 -8.29
C ALA A 31 6.48 43.65 -8.11
N PRO A 32 7.27 44.20 -7.16
CA PRO A 32 8.58 43.65 -6.86
C PRO A 32 8.41 42.16 -6.56
N SER A 33 9.23 41.33 -7.20
CA SER A 33 9.19 39.88 -6.99
C SER A 33 9.27 39.60 -5.50
N PRO A 34 8.34 38.82 -4.91
CA PRO A 34 8.46 38.45 -3.51
C PRO A 34 9.80 37.74 -3.32
N GLY A 35 10.59 38.21 -2.36
CA GLY A 35 11.82 37.52 -1.96
C GLY A 35 11.51 36.07 -1.53
N PRO A 36 12.51 35.20 -1.43
CA PRO A 36 12.30 33.81 -1.03
C PRO A 36 11.54 33.76 0.32
N ASP A 37 10.30 33.26 0.29
CA ASP A 37 9.45 33.16 1.47
C ASP A 37 10.15 32.30 2.54
N PRO A 38 10.46 32.85 3.74
CA PRO A 38 11.16 32.11 4.80
C PRO A 38 10.30 30.98 5.39
N THR A 39 9.01 30.92 5.03
CA THR A 39 8.04 29.92 5.54
C THR A 39 7.99 28.65 4.68
N ARG A 40 8.65 28.60 3.51
CA ARG A 40 8.67 27.40 2.66
C ARG A 40 9.89 26.54 2.97
N ALA A 41 9.87 25.89 4.13
CA ALA A 41 10.85 24.85 4.44
C ALA A 41 10.81 23.77 3.34
N PRO A 42 11.97 23.26 2.86
CA PRO A 42 11.97 22.09 1.99
C PRO A 42 11.39 20.94 2.81
N ILE A 43 10.20 20.46 2.41
CA ILE A 43 9.62 19.25 2.97
C ILE A 43 10.65 18.17 2.71
N ALA A 44 11.36 17.76 3.76
CA ALA A 44 12.35 16.70 3.67
C ALA A 44 11.68 15.52 2.96
N ASN A 45 12.24 15.13 1.82
CA ASN A 45 11.74 14.00 1.04
C ASN A 45 11.88 12.74 1.90
N LEU A 46 10.85 12.43 2.67
CA LEU A 46 10.75 11.19 3.43
C LEU A 46 10.67 10.07 2.40
N HIS A 47 11.79 9.39 2.18
CA HIS A 47 11.91 8.28 1.26
C HIS A 47 10.86 7.23 1.64
N PRO A 48 9.79 7.03 0.84
CA PRO A 48 8.73 6.14 1.26
C PRO A 48 9.28 4.73 1.31
N SER A 49 8.94 4.02 2.38
CA SER A 49 9.32 2.61 2.58
C SER A 49 9.12 1.83 1.29
N ILE A 50 10.24 1.47 0.67
CA ILE A 50 10.36 0.88 -0.68
C ILE A 50 9.49 -0.37 -0.85
N LEU A 51 9.18 -1.04 0.27
CA LEU A 51 8.40 -2.26 0.36
C LEU A 51 6.88 -2.02 0.31
N PHE A 52 6.39 -0.86 0.77
CA PHE A 52 4.95 -0.61 0.95
C PHE A 52 4.37 0.41 -0.03
N ARG A 53 5.20 1.13 -0.79
CA ARG A 53 4.72 2.13 -1.77
C ARG A 53 4.25 1.53 -3.10
N LYS A 54 4.68 0.30 -3.43
CA LYS A 54 4.32 -0.37 -4.69
C LYS A 54 3.51 -1.63 -4.38
N ASN A 55 2.27 -1.72 -4.87
CA ASN A 55 1.40 -2.89 -4.66
C ASN A 55 2.08 -4.21 -5.09
N THR A 56 2.86 -4.20 -6.16
CA THR A 56 3.60 -5.40 -6.62
C THR A 56 4.73 -5.79 -5.67
N ALA A 57 5.47 -4.83 -5.12
CA ALA A 57 6.51 -5.09 -4.13
C ALA A 57 5.93 -5.62 -2.82
N PHE A 58 4.77 -5.09 -2.41
CA PHE A 58 4.04 -5.57 -1.24
C PHE A 58 3.61 -7.04 -1.41
N LEU A 59 2.96 -7.37 -2.53
CA LEU A 59 2.55 -8.76 -2.81
C LEU A 59 3.76 -9.71 -2.87
N GLY A 60 4.85 -9.29 -3.52
CA GLY A 60 6.09 -10.07 -3.55
C GLY A 60 6.68 -10.30 -2.16
N ALA A 61 6.70 -9.26 -1.31
CA ALA A 61 7.17 -9.36 0.06
C ALA A 61 6.29 -10.29 0.91
N VAL A 62 4.97 -10.27 0.73
CA VAL A 62 4.05 -11.18 1.42
C VAL A 62 4.30 -12.63 1.02
N PHE A 63 4.45 -12.93 -0.28
CA PHE A 63 4.71 -14.30 -0.72
C PHE A 63 6.06 -14.82 -0.24
N VAL A 64 7.13 -14.05 -0.41
CA VAL A 64 8.47 -14.45 0.08
C VAL A 64 8.46 -14.59 1.60
N GLY A 65 7.83 -13.66 2.30
CA GLY A 65 7.66 -13.70 3.75
C GLY A 65 6.89 -14.93 4.21
N ALA A 66 5.82 -15.30 3.52
CA ALA A 66 5.01 -16.47 3.84
C ALA A 66 5.81 -17.77 3.71
N PHE A 67 6.53 -17.99 2.61
CA PHE A 67 7.36 -19.19 2.44
C PHE A 67 8.51 -19.24 3.44
N ALA A 68 9.18 -18.12 3.69
CA ALA A 68 10.25 -18.07 4.70
C ALA A 68 9.70 -18.33 6.11
N PHE A 69 8.52 -17.79 6.42
CA PHE A 69 7.84 -17.99 7.69
C PHE A 69 7.39 -19.45 7.86
N GLU A 70 6.78 -20.07 6.85
CA GLU A 70 6.36 -21.48 6.87
C GLU A 70 7.50 -22.40 7.29
N VAL A 71 8.63 -22.34 6.57
CA VAL A 71 9.81 -23.16 6.87
C VAL A 71 10.33 -22.91 8.29
N ALA A 72 10.43 -21.64 8.70
CA ALA A 72 10.93 -21.30 10.03
C ALA A 72 9.96 -21.71 11.15
N TYR A 73 8.66 -21.56 10.92
CA TYR A 73 7.62 -21.81 11.89
C TYR A 73 7.44 -23.30 12.13
N ASP A 74 7.37 -24.13 11.08
CA ASP A 74 7.22 -25.58 11.21
C ASP A 74 8.40 -26.17 12.01
N ASN A 75 9.63 -25.86 11.57
CA ASN A 75 10.84 -26.32 12.26
C ASN A 75 10.96 -25.76 13.68
N GLY A 76 10.48 -24.53 13.90
CA GLY A 76 10.50 -23.89 15.21
C GLY A 76 9.52 -24.53 16.19
N MET A 77 8.28 -24.73 15.74
CA MET A 77 7.20 -25.28 16.56
C MET A 77 7.40 -26.76 16.85
N ASP A 78 7.92 -27.55 15.90
CA ASP A 78 8.31 -28.93 16.15
C ASP A 78 9.33 -29.01 17.28
N LYS A 79 10.38 -28.18 17.26
CA LYS A 79 11.39 -28.14 18.33
C LYS A 79 10.81 -27.75 19.69
N VAL A 80 9.89 -26.78 19.70
CA VAL A 80 9.21 -26.36 20.93
C VAL A 80 8.38 -27.52 21.49
N TRP A 81 7.58 -28.16 20.63
CA TRP A 81 6.76 -29.31 21.01
C TRP A 81 7.59 -30.48 21.51
N ASP A 82 8.70 -30.76 20.83
CA ASP A 82 9.63 -31.84 21.15
C ASP A 82 10.25 -31.66 22.52
N LYS A 83 10.62 -30.42 22.86
CA LYS A 83 11.19 -30.08 24.16
C LYS A 83 10.17 -30.23 25.27
N ILE A 84 8.93 -29.82 25.03
CA ILE A 84 7.86 -29.89 26.04
C ILE A 84 7.40 -31.33 26.27
N ASN A 85 7.39 -32.16 25.23
CA ASN A 85 6.89 -33.54 25.29
C ASN A 85 8.02 -34.59 25.29
N LYS A 86 9.24 -34.20 25.67
CA LYS A 86 10.39 -35.10 25.71
C LYS A 86 10.09 -36.34 26.58
N GLY A 87 10.40 -37.52 26.06
CA GLY A 87 10.18 -38.81 26.73
C GLY A 87 8.77 -39.38 26.60
N ARG A 88 7.82 -38.62 26.04
CA ARG A 88 6.45 -39.11 25.73
C ARG A 88 6.23 -39.35 24.24
N GLN A 89 7.19 -38.97 23.40
CA GLN A 89 7.04 -39.05 21.97
C GLN A 89 7.45 -40.43 21.45
N TRP A 90 6.75 -40.93 20.44
CA TRP A 90 7.09 -42.19 19.80
C TRP A 90 8.56 -42.23 19.36
N LYS A 91 9.08 -41.14 18.82
CA LYS A 91 10.51 -41.03 18.44
C LYS A 91 11.50 -41.27 19.60
N ASP A 92 11.10 -40.98 20.83
CA ASP A 92 11.92 -41.22 22.01
C ASP A 92 11.77 -42.66 22.54
N ILE A 93 10.65 -43.34 22.28
CA ILE A 93 10.34 -44.66 22.87
C ILE A 93 10.56 -45.81 21.87
N ARG A 94 10.47 -45.53 20.57
CA ARG A 94 10.53 -46.51 19.48
C ARG A 94 11.73 -47.47 19.54
N HIS A 95 12.87 -47.03 20.04
CA HIS A 95 14.08 -47.85 20.14
C HIS A 95 13.84 -49.12 20.97
N LYS A 96 12.98 -49.05 21.99
CA LYS A 96 12.65 -50.19 22.86
C LYS A 96 11.81 -51.28 22.19
N TYR A 97 11.12 -50.94 21.11
CA TYR A 97 10.19 -51.87 20.44
C TYR A 97 10.79 -52.43 19.15
N VAL A 98 11.60 -51.65 18.43
CA VAL A 98 12.26 -52.11 17.20
C VAL A 98 13.37 -53.11 17.52
N GLU A 99 14.13 -52.92 18.60
CA GLU A 99 15.16 -53.89 19.04
C GLU A 99 14.58 -55.16 19.67
N ALA A 100 13.30 -55.14 20.07
CA ALA A 100 12.64 -56.32 20.64
C ALA A 100 12.02 -57.25 19.57
N GLU A 101 12.03 -56.83 18.29
CA GLU A 101 11.51 -57.60 17.15
C GLU A 101 12.61 -58.30 16.33
N GLU A 102 13.89 -58.05 16.62
CA GLU A 102 15.06 -58.82 16.12
C GLU A 102 15.52 -59.86 17.15
#